data_AF-A0A1S8WU73-F1
#
_entry.id   AF-A0A1S8WU73-F1
#
_cell.length_a   1.000
_cell.length_b   1.000
_cell.length_c   1.000
_cell.angle_alpha   90.00
_cell.angle_beta   90.00
_cell.angle_gamma   90.00
#
_symmetry.space_group_name_H-M   'P 1'
#
loop_
_entity.id
_entity.type
_entity.pdbx_description
1 polymer ?
#
loop_
_entity_poly.entity_id
_entity_poly.type
_entity_poly.pdbx_seq_one_letter_code
_entity_poly.pdbx_strand_id
1 'polypeptide(L)'
;VSLQEHDAYARELAVLYSIDPKLDYGTLLDELKKVLDSKKTRLQKLYKMKAGVHKIEGARVSSQRPITEYGGASSLGHPRDSATEKRSSKVATTDVVKSINEEVQDLTQDIGDLETSLLYLKHSSSRSERLVRDQVAELQKALDIELQVGRTFVKTYPNRFEVAHSAWLSEEAKRQCENANKKIGFIRNQMVRVKQQNEFNQQVSFVTLSI
;
A
#
# COMPACT_ATOMS: atom_id res chain seq x y z
N VAL A 1 1.76 -2.13 -16.68
CA VAL A 1 1.61 -2.48 -15.26
C VAL A 1 0.50 -1.62 -14.69
N SER A 2 -0.55 -2.23 -14.16
CA SER A 2 -1.70 -1.54 -13.57
C SER A 2 -1.40 -1.12 -12.12
N LEU A 3 -2.12 -0.12 -11.60
CA LEU A 3 -2.01 0.30 -10.19
C LEU A 3 -2.27 -0.86 -9.21
N GLN A 4 -3.12 -1.80 -9.62
CA GLN A 4 -3.52 -2.96 -8.82
C GLN A 4 -2.39 -4.00 -8.70
N GLU A 5 -1.57 -4.17 -9.74
CA GLU A 5 -0.38 -5.02 -9.72
C GLU A 5 0.71 -4.47 -8.78
N HIS A 6 0.88 -3.15 -8.74
CA HIS A 6 1.84 -2.52 -7.83
C HIS A 6 1.42 -2.61 -6.35
N ASP A 7 0.13 -2.43 -6.07
CA ASP A 7 -0.39 -2.60 -4.70
C ASP A 7 -0.28 -4.06 -4.25
N ALA A 8 -0.62 -5.02 -5.13
CA ALA A 8 -0.42 -6.45 -4.85
C ALA A 8 1.05 -6.79 -4.58
N TYR A 9 1.97 -6.31 -5.42
CA TYR A 9 3.40 -6.53 -5.24
C TYR A 9 3.92 -5.93 -3.91
N ALA A 10 3.46 -4.73 -3.54
CA ALA A 10 3.83 -4.13 -2.25
C ALA A 10 3.33 -4.97 -1.06
N ARG A 11 2.13 -5.56 -1.16
CA ARG A 11 1.58 -6.43 -0.12
C ARG A 11 2.31 -7.77 -0.02
N GLU A 12 2.68 -8.37 -1.15
CA GLU A 12 3.52 -9.59 -1.15
C GLU A 12 4.88 -9.32 -0.51
N LEU A 13 5.50 -8.19 -0.85
CA LEU A 13 6.76 -7.75 -0.25
C LEU A 13 6.62 -7.51 1.26
N ALA A 14 5.50 -6.93 1.71
CA ALA A 14 5.21 -6.74 3.13
C ALA A 14 5.16 -8.08 3.89
N VAL A 15 4.51 -9.10 3.32
CA VAL A 15 4.49 -10.45 3.91
C VAL A 15 5.90 -11.03 4.02
N LEU A 16 6.73 -10.89 2.97
CA LEU A 16 8.12 -11.38 2.99
C LEU A 16 8.95 -10.77 4.13
N TYR A 17 8.72 -9.49 4.44
CA TYR A 17 9.42 -8.78 5.52
C TYR A 17 8.65 -8.75 6.85
N SER A 18 7.61 -9.58 7.01
CA SER A 18 6.80 -9.67 8.24
C SER A 18 6.15 -8.34 8.66
N ILE A 19 5.76 -7.52 7.68
CA ILE A 19 4.96 -6.30 7.85
C ILE A 19 3.48 -6.67 7.62
N ASP A 20 2.55 -6.02 8.33
CA ASP A 20 1.11 -6.23 8.12
C ASP A 20 0.72 -5.77 6.69
N PRO A 21 0.29 -6.69 5.79
CA PRO A 21 -0.05 -6.34 4.42
C PRO A 21 -1.38 -5.59 4.30
N LYS A 22 -2.15 -5.42 5.39
CA LYS A 22 -3.43 -4.69 5.39
C LYS A 22 -3.27 -3.19 5.58
N LEU A 23 -2.07 -2.71 5.86
CA LEU A 23 -1.77 -1.29 5.96
C LEU A 23 -2.05 -0.57 4.64
N ASP A 24 -2.21 0.75 4.72
CA ASP A 24 -2.30 1.59 3.54
C ASP A 24 -0.97 1.58 2.78
N TYR A 25 -1.04 1.78 1.46
CA TYR A 25 0.13 1.69 0.59
C TYR A 25 1.27 2.64 1.00
N GLY A 26 0.94 3.84 1.50
CA GLY A 26 1.93 4.80 1.99
C GLY A 26 2.69 4.25 3.20
N THR A 27 1.97 3.79 4.21
CA THR A 27 2.57 3.19 5.42
C THR A 27 3.35 1.91 5.10
N LEU A 28 2.88 1.07 4.17
CA LEU A 28 3.62 -0.10 3.71
C LEU A 28 5.01 0.28 3.19
N LEU A 29 5.09 1.31 2.34
CA LEU A 29 6.38 1.78 1.82
C LEU A 29 7.29 2.33 2.91
N ASP A 30 6.75 2.98 3.93
CA ASP A 30 7.54 3.51 5.04
C ASP A 30 8.04 2.40 5.97
N GLU A 31 7.25 1.38 6.26
CA GLU A 31 7.71 0.20 7.00
C GLU A 31 8.79 -0.58 6.24
N LEU A 32 8.64 -0.75 4.92
CA LEU A 32 9.66 -1.39 4.08
C LEU A 32 10.98 -0.59 4.07
N LYS A 33 10.93 0.75 4.09
CA LYS A 33 12.13 1.59 4.25
C LYS A 33 12.76 1.40 5.63
N LYS A 34 11.97 1.32 6.70
CA LYS A 34 12.50 1.04 8.04
C LYS A 34 13.21 -0.32 8.10
N VAL A 35 12.66 -1.34 7.45
CA VAL A 35 13.31 -2.66 7.31
C VAL A 35 14.64 -2.53 6.58
N LEU A 36 14.67 -1.79 5.46
CA LEU A 36 15.90 -1.52 4.72
C LEU A 36 16.96 -0.82 5.59
N ASP A 37 16.58 0.22 6.32
CA ASP A 37 17.49 0.97 7.19
C ASP A 37 18.02 0.12 8.36
N SER A 38 17.17 -0.74 8.92
CA SER A 38 17.54 -1.72 9.94
C SER A 38 18.59 -2.70 9.41
N LYS A 39 18.38 -3.24 8.21
CA LYS A 39 19.34 -4.15 7.54
C LYS A 39 20.66 -3.45 7.25
N LYS A 40 20.65 -2.21 6.74
CA LYS A 40 21.87 -1.40 6.54
C LYS A 40 22.63 -1.18 7.85
N THR A 41 21.91 -0.89 8.93
CA THR A 41 22.51 -0.74 10.26
C THR A 41 23.14 -2.04 10.76
N ARG A 42 22.47 -3.18 10.56
CA ARG A 42 23.01 -4.51 10.90
C ARG A 42 24.26 -4.83 10.09
N LEU A 43 24.24 -4.56 8.79
CA LEU A 43 25.40 -4.74 7.90
C LEU A 43 26.60 -3.91 8.38
N GLN A 44 26.39 -2.65 8.76
CA GLN A 44 27.45 -1.83 9.35
C GLN A 44 28.02 -2.41 10.65
N LYS A 45 27.17 -2.99 11.51
CA LYS A 45 27.63 -3.68 12.73
C LYS A 45 28.50 -4.89 12.39
N LEU A 46 28.10 -5.70 11.40
CA LEU A 46 28.88 -6.85 10.96
C LEU A 46 30.25 -6.45 10.40
N TYR A 47 30.34 -5.37 9.62
CA TYR A 47 31.63 -4.84 9.17
C TYR A 47 32.54 -4.43 10.33
N LYS A 48 31.98 -3.78 11.36
CA LYS A 48 32.72 -3.43 12.59
C LYS A 48 33.17 -4.67 13.37
N MET A 49 32.29 -5.67 13.49
CA MET A 49 32.62 -6.95 14.14
C MET A 49 33.74 -7.66 13.39
N LYS A 50 33.64 -7.78 12.06
CA LYS A 50 34.69 -8.35 11.21
C LYS A 50 36.02 -7.65 11.43
N ALA A 51 36.05 -6.31 11.39
CA ALA A 51 37.26 -5.55 11.65
C ALA A 51 37.83 -5.77 13.07
N GLY A 52 36.96 -5.88 14.08
CA GLY A 52 37.35 -6.20 15.45
C GLY A 52 38.00 -7.58 15.58
N VAL A 53 37.45 -8.59 14.91
CA VAL A 53 37.99 -9.95 14.88
C VAL A 53 39.41 -9.98 14.28
N HIS A 54 39.62 -9.28 13.16
CA HIS A 54 40.95 -9.16 12.53
C HIS A 54 41.96 -8.39 13.39
N LYS A 55 41.53 -7.39 14.17
CA LYS A 55 42.40 -6.69 15.13
C LYS A 55 42.89 -7.61 16.26
N ILE A 56 41.99 -8.45 16.79
CA ILE A 56 42.34 -9.43 17.83
C ILE A 56 43.29 -10.49 17.27
N GLU A 57 43.05 -10.96 16.04
CA GLU A 57 43.94 -11.88 15.36
C GLU A 57 45.32 -11.25 15.09
N GLY A 58 45.36 -10.00 14.60
CA GLY A 58 46.59 -9.24 14.38
C GLY A 58 47.39 -8.99 15.66
N ALA A 59 46.71 -8.70 16.77
CA ALA A 59 47.36 -8.56 18.08
C ALA A 59 47.98 -9.88 18.56
N ARG A 60 47.29 -11.02 18.37
CA ARG A 60 47.81 -12.36 18.70
C ARG A 60 49.03 -12.73 17.86
N VAL A 61 49.04 -12.36 16.58
CA VAL A 61 50.18 -12.61 15.67
C VAL A 61 51.36 -11.67 15.97
N SER A 62 51.10 -10.41 16.32
CA SER A 62 52.14 -9.42 16.66
C SER A 62 52.86 -9.70 17.99
N SER A 63 52.20 -10.39 18.93
CA SER A 63 52.84 -10.89 20.16
C SER A 63 53.82 -12.06 19.94
N GLN A 64 53.92 -12.61 18.72
CA GLN A 64 54.95 -13.58 18.33
C GLN A 64 56.11 -12.86 17.64
N ARG A 65 56.98 -12.17 18.39
CA ARG A 65 58.31 -11.83 17.87
C ARG A 65 59.17 -13.11 17.78
N PRO A 66 60.01 -13.28 16.74
CA PRO A 66 61.04 -14.30 16.76
C PRO A 66 62.01 -13.96 17.90
N ILE A 67 62.23 -14.91 18.81
CA ILE A 67 63.32 -14.80 19.78
C ILE A 67 64.60 -14.92 18.95
N THR A 68 65.31 -13.80 18.82
CA THR A 68 66.65 -13.75 18.27
C THR A 68 67.54 -14.63 19.14
N GLU A 69 68.05 -15.70 18.56
CA GLU A 69 68.93 -16.65 19.21
C GLU A 69 70.33 -16.02 19.36
N TYR A 70 70.65 -15.47 20.53
CA TYR A 70 72.02 -15.32 21.04
C TYR A 70 71.99 -15.16 22.56
N GLY A 71 72.61 -16.12 23.27
CA GLY A 71 72.90 -16.01 24.71
C GLY A 71 72.14 -17.03 25.57
N GLY A 72 72.84 -18.09 26.00
CA GLY A 72 72.26 -19.19 26.77
C GLY A 72 71.97 -18.88 28.24
N ALA A 73 71.07 -19.68 28.81
CA ALA A 73 71.13 -20.24 30.16
C ALA A 73 69.92 -21.16 30.35
N SER A 74 70.16 -22.35 30.92
CA SER A 74 69.17 -23.38 31.22
C SER A 74 67.98 -22.86 32.02
N SER A 75 66.76 -23.25 31.64
CA SER A 75 65.67 -23.41 32.59
C SER A 75 64.73 -24.52 32.14
N LEU A 76 64.54 -25.47 33.03
CA LEU A 76 63.68 -26.64 32.94
C LEU A 76 62.22 -26.16 32.89
N GLY A 77 61.60 -26.17 31.71
CA GLY A 77 60.21 -25.77 31.53
C GLY A 77 59.52 -26.66 30.52
N HIS A 78 58.62 -27.52 30.99
CA HIS A 78 57.79 -28.42 30.20
C HIS A 78 57.00 -27.67 29.10
N PRO A 79 57.15 -27.98 27.81
CA PRO A 79 56.29 -27.44 26.77
C PRO A 79 55.36 -28.55 26.27
N ARG A 80 54.14 -28.68 26.81
CA ARG A 80 53.17 -29.60 26.17
C ARG A 80 51.71 -29.19 26.10
N ASP A 81 51.29 -28.07 26.69
CA ASP A 81 49.86 -27.67 26.66
C ASP A 81 49.52 -26.44 25.82
N SER A 82 50.52 -25.67 25.32
CA SER A 82 50.24 -24.42 24.60
C SER A 82 49.92 -24.57 23.11
N ALA A 83 50.11 -25.75 22.51
CA ALA A 83 49.91 -25.95 21.06
C ALA A 83 48.45 -26.29 20.70
N THR A 84 47.73 -26.97 21.59
CA THR A 84 46.33 -27.38 21.41
C THR A 84 45.37 -26.21 21.62
N GLU A 85 45.56 -25.37 22.63
CA GLU A 85 44.76 -24.15 22.85
C GLU A 85 44.92 -23.11 21.71
N LYS A 86 46.13 -22.97 21.15
CA LYS A 86 46.41 -22.04 20.04
C LYS A 86 45.74 -22.46 18.73
N ARG A 87 45.65 -23.77 18.45
CA ARG A 87 44.89 -24.30 17.31
C ARG A 87 43.39 -24.10 17.51
N SER A 88 42.87 -24.40 18.70
CA SER A 88 41.44 -24.25 19.01
C SER A 88 40.96 -22.80 18.91
N SER A 89 41.77 -21.84 19.37
CA SER A 89 41.43 -20.41 19.32
C SER A 89 41.56 -19.77 17.94
N LYS A 90 42.41 -20.30 17.05
CA LYS A 90 42.46 -19.90 15.64
C LYS A 90 41.26 -20.42 14.85
N VAL A 91 40.89 -21.69 15.05
CA VAL A 91 39.71 -22.32 14.42
C VAL A 91 38.42 -21.59 14.82
N ALA A 92 38.26 -21.26 16.10
CA ALA A 92 37.10 -20.50 16.58
C ALA A 92 37.00 -19.09 15.95
N THR A 93 38.13 -18.40 15.76
CA THR A 93 38.14 -17.08 15.09
C THR A 93 37.78 -17.20 13.60
N THR A 94 38.30 -18.22 12.90
CA THR A 94 38.00 -18.43 11.48
C THR A 94 36.54 -18.80 11.24
N ASP A 95 35.92 -19.58 12.13
CA ASP A 95 34.50 -19.94 12.04
C ASP A 95 33.60 -18.71 12.22
N VAL A 96 33.97 -17.82 13.16
CA VAL A 96 33.27 -16.54 13.35
C VAL A 96 33.42 -15.63 12.12
N VAL A 97 34.61 -15.52 11.53
CA VAL A 97 34.81 -14.73 10.31
C VAL A 97 34.01 -15.31 9.14
N LYS A 98 33.96 -16.63 9.00
CA LYS A 98 33.17 -17.30 7.95
C LYS A 98 31.67 -17.00 8.12
N SER A 99 31.14 -17.17 9.33
CA SER A 99 29.75 -16.83 9.65
C SER A 99 29.42 -15.36 9.39
N ILE A 100 30.30 -14.43 9.77
CA ILE A 100 30.10 -13.00 9.48
C ILE A 100 30.11 -12.74 7.96
N ASN A 101 30.96 -13.42 7.19
CA ASN A 101 31.01 -13.24 5.73
C ASN A 101 29.75 -13.76 5.04
N GLU A 102 29.24 -14.91 5.45
CA GLU A 102 27.97 -15.47 4.96
C GLU A 102 26.82 -14.49 5.24
N GLU A 103 26.71 -13.99 6.48
CA GLU A 103 25.66 -13.03 6.84
C GLU A 103 25.80 -11.68 6.13
N VAL A 104 27.03 -11.20 5.90
CA VAL A 104 27.30 -9.98 5.12
C VAL A 104 26.86 -10.16 3.68
N GLN A 105 27.13 -11.32 3.07
CA GLN A 105 26.74 -11.61 1.70
C GLN A 105 25.21 -11.64 1.57
N ASP A 106 24.53 -12.40 2.45
CA ASP A 106 23.08 -12.53 2.45
C ASP A 106 22.39 -11.17 2.67
N LEU A 107 22.85 -10.39 3.66
CA LEU A 107 22.30 -9.06 3.91
C LEU A 107 22.57 -8.10 2.76
N THR A 108 23.73 -8.16 2.10
CA THR A 108 24.04 -7.28 0.97
C THR A 108 23.12 -7.57 -0.22
N GLN A 109 22.87 -8.85 -0.49
CA GLN A 109 21.95 -9.26 -1.55
C GLN A 109 20.52 -8.79 -1.25
N ASP A 110 20.00 -9.11 -0.05
CA ASP A 110 18.65 -8.76 0.35
C ASP A 110 18.41 -7.24 0.44
N ILE A 111 19.44 -6.46 0.84
CA ILE A 111 19.40 -5.00 0.76
C ILE A 111 19.23 -4.54 -0.70
N GLY A 112 20.00 -5.10 -1.64
CA GLY A 112 19.92 -4.73 -3.05
C GLY A 112 18.58 -5.08 -3.69
N ASP A 113 18.03 -6.25 -3.34
CA ASP A 113 16.72 -6.70 -3.82
C ASP A 113 15.59 -5.82 -3.27
N LEU A 114 15.67 -5.45 -1.99
CA LEU A 114 14.72 -4.54 -1.36
C LEU A 114 14.80 -3.11 -1.92
N GLU A 115 16.00 -2.60 -2.20
CA GLU A 115 16.21 -1.29 -2.85
C GLU A 115 15.61 -1.27 -4.26
N THR A 116 15.83 -2.32 -5.04
CA THR A 116 15.27 -2.47 -6.38
C THR A 116 13.75 -2.52 -6.34
N SER A 117 13.19 -3.28 -5.39
CA SER A 117 11.75 -3.40 -5.19
C SER A 117 11.11 -2.07 -4.78
N LEU A 118 11.73 -1.33 -3.86
CA LEU A 118 11.27 0.00 -3.44
C LEU A 118 11.36 1.02 -4.58
N LEU A 119 12.40 0.94 -5.42
CA LEU A 119 12.51 1.79 -6.61
C LEU A 119 11.36 1.53 -7.59
N TYR A 120 11.06 0.26 -7.87
CA TYR A 120 9.94 -0.13 -8.73
C TYR A 120 8.59 0.40 -8.21
N LEU A 121 8.35 0.28 -6.90
CA LEU A 121 7.13 0.77 -6.25
C LEU A 121 7.02 2.31 -6.26
N LYS A 122 8.15 3.02 -6.17
CA LYS A 122 8.19 4.51 -6.20
C LYS A 122 7.87 5.09 -7.59
N HIS A 123 8.33 4.42 -8.66
CA HIS A 123 8.10 4.89 -10.02
C HIS A 123 6.62 4.80 -10.44
N SER A 124 5.85 3.86 -9.86
CA SER A 124 4.40 3.75 -10.02
C SER A 124 3.64 4.94 -9.44
N SER A 125 3.90 5.27 -8.16
CA SER A 125 3.19 6.36 -7.46
C SER A 125 3.39 7.70 -8.18
N SER A 126 4.63 8.02 -8.53
CA SER A 126 4.96 9.30 -9.20
C SER A 126 4.42 9.43 -10.62
N ARG A 127 4.18 8.31 -11.31
CA ARG A 127 3.59 8.28 -12.64
C ARG A 127 2.07 8.41 -12.56
N SER A 128 1.44 7.72 -11.60
CA SER A 128 0.01 7.83 -11.34
C SER A 128 -0.41 9.24 -10.92
N GLU A 129 0.32 9.86 -9.99
CA GLU A 129 0.03 11.24 -9.57
C GLU A 129 0.19 12.27 -10.69
N ARG A 130 1.11 12.03 -11.65
CA ARG A 130 1.26 12.88 -12.83
C ARG A 130 0.06 12.74 -13.75
N LEU A 131 -0.34 11.50 -14.06
CA LEU A 131 -1.53 11.25 -14.89
C LEU A 131 -2.81 11.81 -14.28
N VAL A 132 -3.00 11.69 -12.95
CA VAL A 132 -4.14 12.30 -12.26
C VAL A 132 -4.09 13.82 -12.33
N ARG A 133 -2.91 14.44 -12.14
CA ARG A 133 -2.76 15.89 -12.30
C ARG A 133 -3.08 16.36 -13.72
N ASP A 134 -2.62 15.63 -14.73
CA ASP A 134 -2.87 15.95 -16.14
C ASP A 134 -4.37 15.83 -16.45
N GLN A 135 -5.04 14.76 -15.98
CA GLN A 135 -6.48 14.57 -16.14
C GLN A 135 -7.29 15.68 -15.45
N VAL A 136 -6.89 16.10 -14.24
CA VAL A 136 -7.52 17.20 -13.51
C VAL A 136 -7.35 18.53 -14.28
N ALA A 137 -6.16 18.79 -14.82
CA ALA A 137 -5.91 19.99 -15.62
C ALA A 137 -6.77 20.01 -16.90
N GLU A 138 -6.93 18.86 -17.55
CA GLU A 138 -7.77 18.73 -18.74
C GLU A 138 -9.27 18.94 -18.42
N LEU A 139 -9.76 18.34 -17.33
CA LEU A 139 -11.13 18.55 -16.85
C LEU A 139 -11.39 20.00 -16.46
N GLN A 140 -10.43 20.66 -15.81
CA GLN A 140 -10.53 22.08 -15.47
C GLN A 140 -10.64 22.94 -16.73
N LYS A 141 -9.81 22.65 -17.75
CA LYS A 141 -9.87 23.33 -19.05
C LYS A 141 -11.22 23.13 -19.75
N ALA A 142 -11.77 21.91 -19.73
CA ALA A 142 -13.08 21.62 -20.31
C ALA A 142 -14.20 22.38 -19.59
N LEU A 143 -14.16 22.43 -18.25
CA LEU A 143 -15.11 23.20 -17.45
C LEU A 143 -15.04 24.71 -17.75
N ASP A 144 -13.82 25.25 -17.89
CA ASP A 144 -13.63 26.66 -18.22
C ASP A 144 -14.23 27.01 -19.59
N ILE A 145 -14.09 26.12 -20.58
CA ILE A 145 -14.72 26.24 -21.90
C ILE A 145 -16.25 26.25 -21.76
N GLU A 146 -16.84 25.29 -21.06
CA GLU A 146 -18.30 25.21 -20.86
C GLU A 146 -18.86 26.46 -20.17
N LEU A 147 -18.18 26.93 -19.12
CA LEU A 147 -18.57 28.17 -18.44
C LEU A 147 -18.42 29.40 -19.33
N GLN A 148 -17.42 29.42 -20.21
CA GLN A 148 -17.24 30.52 -21.17
C GLN A 148 -18.33 30.48 -22.25
N VAL A 149 -18.64 29.30 -22.82
CA VAL A 149 -19.70 29.10 -23.79
C VAL A 149 -21.05 29.46 -23.18
N GLY A 150 -21.37 28.96 -21.99
CA GLY A 150 -22.61 29.29 -21.27
C GLY A 150 -22.74 30.79 -21.01
N ARG A 151 -21.68 31.45 -20.51
CA ARG A 151 -21.68 32.91 -20.32
C ARG A 151 -21.83 33.68 -21.62
N THR A 152 -21.24 33.19 -22.70
CA THR A 152 -21.33 33.82 -24.03
C THR A 152 -22.74 33.66 -24.58
N PHE A 153 -23.33 32.47 -24.50
CA PHE A 153 -24.69 32.18 -24.93
C PHE A 153 -25.73 33.01 -24.18
N VAL A 154 -25.61 33.14 -22.86
CA VAL A 154 -26.47 33.98 -22.01
C VAL A 154 -26.34 35.47 -22.39
N LYS A 155 -25.13 35.95 -22.68
CA LYS A 155 -24.89 37.33 -23.12
C LYS A 155 -25.41 37.61 -24.53
N THR A 156 -25.30 36.65 -25.45
CA THR A 156 -25.71 36.79 -26.85
C THR A 156 -27.22 36.60 -27.05
N TYR A 157 -27.87 35.78 -26.21
CA TYR A 157 -29.29 35.45 -26.34
C TYR A 157 -30.08 35.52 -25.01
N PRO A 158 -30.09 36.68 -24.31
CA PRO A 158 -30.75 36.81 -23.00
C PRO A 158 -32.24 36.46 -23.05
N ASN A 159 -32.97 36.93 -24.08
CA ASN A 159 -34.41 36.69 -24.22
C ASN A 159 -34.77 35.25 -24.64
N ARG A 160 -33.87 34.49 -25.29
CA ARG A 160 -34.15 33.08 -25.65
C ARG A 160 -33.91 32.14 -24.48
N PHE A 161 -32.96 32.48 -23.59
CA PHE A 161 -32.64 31.68 -22.42
C PHE A 161 -33.78 31.70 -21.39
N GLU A 162 -34.33 32.88 -21.07
CA GLU A 162 -35.50 32.98 -20.17
C GLU A 162 -36.74 32.28 -20.73
N VAL A 163 -37.04 32.46 -22.02
CA VAL A 163 -38.23 31.88 -22.66
C VAL A 163 -38.12 30.36 -22.79
N ALA A 164 -36.95 29.82 -23.17
CA ALA A 164 -36.77 28.37 -23.30
C ALA A 164 -36.74 27.64 -21.95
N HIS A 165 -36.08 28.23 -20.93
CA HIS A 165 -36.02 27.64 -19.60
C HIS A 165 -37.38 27.68 -18.89
N SER A 166 -38.12 28.79 -19.03
CA SER A 166 -39.49 28.90 -18.49
C SER A 166 -40.48 27.99 -19.21
N ALA A 167 -40.36 27.80 -20.53
CA ALA A 167 -41.20 26.88 -21.30
C ALA A 167 -40.99 25.42 -20.87
N TRP A 168 -39.73 24.98 -20.75
CA TRP A 168 -39.42 23.61 -20.32
C TRP A 168 -39.92 23.30 -18.91
N LEU A 169 -39.69 24.21 -17.96
CA LEU A 169 -40.19 24.06 -16.59
C LEU A 169 -41.73 23.98 -16.54
N SER A 170 -42.41 24.74 -17.39
CA SER A 170 -43.88 24.73 -17.50
C SER A 170 -44.41 23.41 -18.09
N GLU A 171 -43.77 22.89 -19.13
CA GLU A 171 -44.12 21.60 -19.73
C GLU A 171 -43.90 20.43 -18.77
N GLU A 172 -42.77 20.43 -18.05
CA GLU A 172 -42.46 19.40 -17.06
C GLU A 172 -43.44 19.44 -15.88
N ALA A 173 -43.81 20.63 -15.39
CA ALA A 173 -44.85 20.79 -14.36
C ALA A 173 -46.22 20.24 -14.83
N LYS A 174 -46.63 20.51 -16.08
CA LYS A 174 -47.86 19.95 -16.65
C LYS A 174 -47.80 18.41 -16.72
N ARG A 175 -46.68 17.85 -17.16
CA ARG A 175 -46.47 16.40 -17.24
C ARG A 175 -46.59 15.73 -15.86
N GLN A 176 -46.03 16.35 -14.82
CA GLN A 176 -46.15 15.86 -13.45
C GLN A 176 -47.59 15.90 -12.94
N CYS A 177 -48.33 16.98 -13.21
CA CYS A 177 -49.75 17.09 -12.86
C CYS A 177 -50.60 16.01 -13.55
N GLU A 178 -50.36 15.74 -14.84
CA GLU A 178 -51.11 14.71 -15.56
C GLU A 178 -50.82 13.30 -15.02
N ASN A 179 -49.56 13.04 -14.67
CA ASN A 179 -49.17 11.77 -14.04
C ASN A 179 -49.83 11.60 -12.66
N ALA A 180 -49.87 12.66 -11.85
CA ALA A 180 -50.57 12.65 -10.57
C ALA A 180 -52.08 12.38 -10.74
N ASN A 181 -52.72 13.00 -11.73
CA ASN A 181 -54.14 12.76 -12.04
C ASN A 181 -54.42 11.31 -12.46
N LYS A 182 -53.55 10.70 -13.27
CA LYS A 182 -53.65 9.28 -13.63
C LYS A 182 -53.57 8.38 -12.39
N LYS A 183 -52.65 8.67 -11.47
CA LYS A 183 -52.51 7.94 -10.19
C LYS A 183 -53.75 8.11 -9.30
N ILE A 184 -54.27 9.33 -9.16
CA ILE A 184 -55.50 9.62 -8.41
C ILE A 184 -56.68 8.84 -8.99
N GLY A 185 -56.84 8.85 -10.32
CA GLY A 185 -57.90 8.10 -11.00
C GLY A 185 -57.78 6.59 -10.76
N PHE A 186 -56.57 6.04 -10.84
CA PHE A 186 -56.32 4.63 -10.52
C PHE A 186 -56.70 4.30 -9.08
N ILE A 187 -56.26 5.10 -8.10
CA ILE A 187 -56.56 4.89 -6.68
C ILE A 187 -58.08 4.97 -6.45
N ARG A 188 -58.77 5.97 -7.01
CA ARG A 188 -60.23 6.09 -6.93
C ARG A 188 -60.93 4.83 -7.46
N ASN A 189 -60.48 4.30 -8.60
CA ASN A 189 -61.03 3.06 -9.15
C ASN A 189 -60.78 1.85 -8.23
N GLN A 190 -59.61 1.76 -7.60
CA GLN A 190 -59.36 0.70 -6.60
C GLN A 190 -60.28 0.84 -5.39
N MET A 191 -60.51 2.05 -4.89
CA MET A 191 -61.43 2.29 -3.78
C MET A 191 -62.86 1.85 -4.11
N VAL A 192 -63.35 2.14 -5.33
CA VAL A 192 -64.67 1.69 -5.79
C VAL A 192 -64.76 0.17 -5.81
N ARG A 193 -63.75 -0.51 -6.38
CA ARG A 193 -63.69 -1.98 -6.41
C ARG A 193 -63.71 -2.59 -5.01
N VAL A 194 -62.92 -2.05 -4.08
CA VAL A 194 -62.90 -2.51 -2.68
C VAL A 194 -64.26 -2.31 -2.02
N LYS A 195 -64.91 -1.17 -2.24
CA LYS A 195 -66.25 -0.89 -1.70
C LYS A 195 -67.29 -1.90 -2.21
N GLN A 196 -67.32 -2.14 -3.52
CA GLN A 196 -68.24 -3.11 -4.14
C GLN A 196 -68.01 -4.53 -3.64
N GLN A 197 -66.74 -4.95 -3.49
CA GLN A 197 -66.42 -6.27 -2.93
C GLN A 197 -66.90 -6.41 -1.48
N ASN A 198 -66.75 -5.35 -0.67
CA ASN A 198 -67.21 -5.34 0.71
C ASN A 198 -68.74 -5.36 0.84
N GLU A 199 -69.47 -4.68 -0.05
CA GLU A 199 -70.93 -4.72 -0.12
C GLU A 199 -71.43 -6.11 -0.53
N PHE A 200 -70.77 -6.76 -1.50
CA PHE A 200 -71.07 -8.13 -1.91
C PHE A 200 -70.84 -9.15 -0.78
N ASN A 201 -69.70 -9.05 -0.08
CA ASN A 201 -69.38 -9.96 1.02
C ASN A 201 -70.38 -9.84 2.20
N GLN A 202 -70.89 -8.64 2.48
CA GLN A 202 -71.92 -8.43 3.51
C GLN A 202 -73.27 -9.05 3.13
N GLN A 203 -73.68 -8.98 1.86
CA GLN A 203 -74.90 -9.63 1.38
C GLN A 203 -74.81 -11.15 1.48
N VAL A 204 -73.69 -11.75 1.10
CA VAL A 204 -73.49 -13.20 1.20
C VAL A 204 -73.50 -13.66 2.67
N SER A 205 -72.81 -12.93 3.55
CA SER A 205 -72.81 -13.21 5.00
C SER A 205 -74.21 -13.21 5.61
N PHE A 206 -75.09 -12.29 5.20
CA PHE A 206 -76.46 -12.18 5.71
C PHE A 206 -77.32 -13.38 5.29
N VAL A 207 -77.15 -13.87 4.05
CA VAL A 207 -77.89 -15.02 3.52
C VAL A 207 -77.45 -16.32 4.19
N THR A 208 -76.15 -16.53 4.43
CA THR A 208 -75.66 -17.74 5.11
C THR A 208 -76.00 -17.81 6.61
N LEU A 209 -76.31 -16.69 7.28
CA LEU A 209 -76.73 -16.70 8.69
C LEU A 209 -78.25 -16.90 8.87
N SER A 210 -79.02 -16.83 7.78
CA SER A 210 -80.49 -16.88 7.80
C SER A 210 -81.07 -18.22 7.31
N ILE A 211 -80.22 -19.23 7.10
CA ILE A 211 -80.57 -20.63 6.80
C ILE A 211 -80.17 -21.47 8.02
#